data_AF-A0A383BMP2-F1
#
_entry.id   AF-A0A383BMP2-F1
#
_cell.length_a   1.000
_cell.length_b   1.000
_cell.length_c   1.000
_cell.angle_alpha   90.00
_cell.angle_beta   90.00
_cell.angle_gamma   90.00
#
_symmetry.space_group_name_H-M   'P 1'
#
loop_
_entity.id
_entity.type
_entity.pdbx_description
1 polymer ?
#
loop_
_entity_poly.entity_id
_entity_poly.type
_entity_poly.pdbx_seq_one_letter_code
_entity_poly.pdbx_strand_id
1 'polypeptide(L)' 'MKAILEFELPEDKENFDASAKGMDWALLVWDIDQFIRNKIKYEQDRDGVLQLVRNELNFQMEEKGL' A
#
# COMPACT_ATOMS: atom_id res chain seq x y z
N MET A 1 -7.93 25.28 30.02
CA MET A 1 -8.78 25.54 28.83
C MET A 1 -8.27 24.68 27.70
N LYS A 2 -9.16 23.96 26.99
CA LYS A 2 -8.82 23.11 25.84
C LYS A 2 -9.58 23.65 24.65
N ALA A 3 -8.87 24.01 23.59
CA ALA A 3 -9.44 24.41 22.30
C ALA A 3 -9.05 23.36 21.26
N ILE A 4 -9.98 23.00 20.38
CA ILE A 4 -9.73 22.17 19.20
C ILE A 4 -9.81 23.12 18.00
N LEU A 5 -8.75 23.16 17.20
CA LEU A 5 -8.69 23.92 15.96
C LEU A 5 -9.00 22.94 14.82
N GLU A 6 -10.17 23.11 14.20
CA GLU A 6 -10.54 22.40 12.97
C GLU A 6 -10.22 23.30 11.78
N PHE A 7 -9.41 22.78 10.86
CA PHE A 7 -9.02 23.45 9.64
C PHE A 7 -9.54 22.62 8.48
N GLU A 8 -10.45 23.17 7.68
CA GLU A 8 -10.76 22.58 6.38
C GLU A 8 -9.60 22.92 5.45
N LEU A 9 -8.81 21.92 5.03
CA LEU A 9 -7.80 22.10 3.98
C LEU A 9 -8.52 22.15 2.62
N PRO A 10 -8.66 23.31 1.95
CA PRO A 10 -9.17 23.34 0.59
C PRO A 10 -7.98 23.22 -0.38
N GLU A 11 -8.25 22.69 -1.57
CA GLU A 11 -7.28 22.37 -2.64
C GLU A 11 -6.26 21.26 -2.35
N ASP A 12 -5.57 21.25 -1.20
CA ASP A 12 -4.46 20.30 -0.93
C ASP A 12 -4.83 19.06 -0.12
N LYS A 13 -6.12 18.83 0.16
CA LYS A 13 -6.57 17.67 0.93
C LYS A 13 -6.14 16.34 0.30
N GLU A 14 -6.24 16.22 -1.01
CA GLU A 14 -5.85 15.00 -1.72
C GLU A 14 -4.34 14.74 -1.63
N ASN A 15 -3.51 15.79 -1.77
CA ASN A 15 -2.06 15.72 -1.61
C ASN A 15 -1.66 15.38 -0.17
N PHE A 16 -2.35 15.96 0.82
CA PHE A 16 -2.15 15.68 2.23
C PHE A 16 -2.54 14.25 2.59
N ASP A 17 -3.73 13.80 2.17
CA ASP A 17 -4.23 12.45 2.42
C ASP A 17 -3.33 11.39 1.75
N ALA A 18 -2.86 11.65 0.52
CA ALA A 18 -1.89 10.80 -0.16
C ALA A 18 -0.53 10.76 0.56
N SER A 19 -0.02 11.92 1.00
CA SER A 19 1.25 12.01 1.74
C SER A 19 1.17 11.35 3.12
N ALA A 20 0.02 11.45 3.79
CA ALA A 20 -0.23 10.84 5.09
C ALA A 20 -0.16 9.30 5.03
N LYS A 21 -0.56 8.71 3.88
CA LYS A 21 -0.49 7.28 3.60
C LYS A 21 0.89 6.79 3.13
N GLY A 22 1.91 7.65 3.11
CA GLY A 22 3.24 7.32 2.59
C GLY A 22 3.92 6.16 3.32
N MET A 23 3.76 6.08 4.65
CA MET A 23 4.31 4.97 5.44
C MET A 23 3.58 3.65 5.16
N ASP A 24 2.25 3.69 5.03
CA ASP A 24 1.44 2.51 4.71
C ASP A 24 1.80 1.95 3.32
N TRP A 25 2.03 2.84 2.35
CA TRP A 25 2.57 2.48 1.04
C TRP A 25 3.97 1.86 1.12
N ALA A 26 4.88 2.44 1.92
CA ALA A 26 6.23 1.90 2.09
C ALA A 26 6.20 0.48 2.68
N LEU A 27 5.33 0.22 3.65
CA LEU A 27 5.13 -1.11 4.23
C LEU A 27 4.52 -2.09 3.24
N LEU A 28 3.50 -1.67 2.48
CA LEU A 28 2.88 -2.51 1.45
C LEU A 28 3.90 -2.93 0.38
N VAL A 29 4.72 -1.99 -0.10
CA VAL A 29 5.76 -2.29 -1.10
C VAL A 29 6.80 -3.27 -0.52
N TRP A 30 7.16 -3.11 0.75
CA TRP A 30 8.05 -4.05 1.43
C TRP A 30 7.48 -5.46 1.52
N ASP A 31 6.21 -5.60 1.90
CA ASP A 31 5.53 -6.90 2.00
C ASP A 31 5.45 -7.60 0.63
N ILE A 32 5.15 -6.84 -0.42
CA ILE A 32 5.14 -7.31 -1.82
C ILE A 32 6.53 -7.78 -2.25
N ASP A 33 7.59 -7.04 -1.95
CA ASP A 33 8.97 -7.42 -2.27
C ASP A 33 9.35 -8.76 -1.61
N GLN A 34 9.04 -8.92 -0.32
CA GLN A 34 9.31 -10.19 0.38
C GLN A 34 8.50 -11.35 -0.20
N PHE A 35 7.24 -11.11 -0.58
CA PHE A 35 6.40 -12.11 -1.22
C PHE A 35 6.99 -12.55 -2.57
N ILE A 36 7.35 -11.61 -3.45
CA ILE A 36 7.96 -11.89 -4.75
C ILE A 36 9.26 -12.67 -4.58
N ARG A 37 10.12 -12.26 -3.65
CA ARG A 37 11.39 -12.93 -3.37
C ARG A 37 11.21 -14.40 -2.98
N ASN A 38 10.20 -14.70 -2.17
CA ASN A 38 9.86 -16.08 -1.80
C ASN A 38 9.37 -16.88 -3.01
N LYS A 39 8.55 -16.28 -3.88
CA LYS A 39 8.04 -16.93 -5.10
C LYS A 39 9.16 -17.26 -6.10
N ILE A 40 10.06 -16.31 -6.36
CA ILE A 40 11.21 -16.52 -7.26
C ILE A 40 12.10 -17.68 -6.79
N LYS A 41 12.26 -17.85 -5.47
CA LYS A 41 13.14 -18.88 -4.92
C LYS A 41 12.58 -20.30 -5.07
N TYR A 42 11.27 -20.47 -5.13
CA TYR A 42 10.62 -21.78 -4.98
C TYR A 42 9.63 -22.17 -6.11
N GLU A 43 9.29 -21.30 -7.07
CA GLU A 43 8.30 -21.59 -8.13
C GLU A 43 8.89 -21.66 -9.55
N GLN A 44 8.29 -22.52 -10.40
CA GLN A 44 8.70 -22.77 -11.81
C GLN A 44 7.76 -22.12 -12.85
N ASP A 45 6.55 -21.71 -12.46
CA ASP A 45 5.56 -21.05 -13.34
C ASP A 45 5.54 -19.54 -13.11
N ARG A 46 6.20 -18.81 -14.02
CA ARG A 46 6.38 -17.37 -13.91
C ARG A 46 5.07 -16.58 -14.08
N ASP A 47 4.18 -17.02 -14.98
CA ASP A 47 2.95 -16.28 -15.28
C ASP A 47 1.95 -16.44 -14.15
N GLY A 48 1.86 -17.64 -13.55
CA GLY A 48 1.11 -17.89 -12.32
C GLY A 48 1.59 -17.04 -11.15
N VAL A 49 2.91 -16.92 -10.94
CA VAL A 49 3.50 -16.05 -9.92
C VAL A 49 3.08 -14.59 -10.12
N LEU A 50 3.15 -14.07 -11.35
CA LEU A 50 2.80 -12.68 -11.64
C LEU A 50 1.33 -12.38 -11.31
N GLN A 51 0.43 -13.32 -11.62
CA GLN A 51 -0.98 -13.16 -11.27
C GLN A 51 -1.21 -13.22 -9.75
N LEU A 52 -0.47 -14.08 -9.03
CA LEU A 52 -0.52 -14.13 -7.56
C LEU A 52 -0.05 -12.82 -6.92
N VAL A 53 1.07 -12.26 -7.41
CA VAL A 53 1.59 -10.96 -6.94
C VAL A 53 0.59 -9.84 -7.18
N ARG A 54 -0.05 -9.81 -8.35
CA ARG A 54 -1.11 -8.84 -8.66
C ARG A 54 -2.30 -8.95 -7.71
N ASN A 55 -2.74 -10.17 -7.41
CA ASN A 55 -3.88 -10.41 -6.52
C ASN A 55 -3.54 -9.99 -5.08
N GLU A 56 -2.35 -10.35 -4.59
CA GLU A 56 -1.88 -9.99 -3.25
C GLU A 56 -1.77 -8.47 -3.10
N LEU A 57 -1.25 -7.77 -4.11
CA LEU A 57 -1.19 -6.30 -4.14
C LEU A 57 -2.57 -5.67 -3.98
N ASN A 58 -3.55 -6.12 -4.78
CA ASN A 58 -4.91 -5.59 -4.72
C ASN A 58 -5.55 -5.85 -3.36
N PHE A 59 -5.40 -7.05 -2.81
CA PHE A 59 -5.92 -7.39 -1.48
C PHE A 59 -5.34 -6.48 -0.38
N GLN A 60 -4.01 -6.27 -0.40
CA GLN A 60 -3.33 -5.42 0.58
C GLN A 60 -3.72 -3.95 0.47
N MET A 61 -3.93 -3.44 -0.75
CA MET A 61 -4.41 -2.07 -0.96
C MET A 61 -5.83 -1.89 -0.41
N GLU A 62 -6.74 -2.84 -0.69
CA GLU A 62 -8.12 -2.81 -0.18
C GLU A 62 -8.16 -2.88 1.36
N GLU A 63 -7.43 -3.81 1.97
CA GLU A 63 -7.37 -3.98 3.44
C GLU A 63 -6.79 -2.76 4.15
N LYS A 64 -5.80 -2.07 3.54
CA LYS A 64 -5.17 -0.87 4.12
C LYS A 64 -5.91 0.43 3.74
N GLY A 65 -6.97 0.35 2.94
CA GLY A 65 -7.70 1.51 2.44
C GLY A 65 -6.83 2.47 1.62
N LEU A 66 -5.86 1.93 0.87
CA LEU A 66 -4.91 2.67 0.04
C LEU A 66 -5.46 2.97 -1.35
#